data_AF-A0A932EDV1-F1
#
_entry.id   AF-A0A932EDV1-F1
#
_cell.length_a   1.000
_cell.length_b   1.000
_cell.length_c   1.000
_cell.angle_alpha   90.00
_cell.angle_beta   90.00
_cell.angle_gamma   90.00
#
_symmetry.space_group_name_H-M   'P 1'
#
loop_
_entity.id
_entity.type
_entity.pdbx_description
1 polymer ?
#
loop_
_entity_poly.entity_id
_entity_poly.type
_entity_poly.pdbx_seq_one_letter_code
_entity_poly.pdbx_strand_id
1 'polypeptide(L)' 'MKKKEIDLLKTKNILELDKQIADLKKEMATFKINLSLGKIKNVHSLAQKRKDIAIHMTILRIKLEAEKTKEVKVGTL' A
#
# COMPACT_ATOMS: atom_id res chain seq x y z
N MET A 1 10.48 1.57 2.76
CA MET A 1 9.87 1.90 4.06
C MET A 1 10.77 1.55 5.23
N LYS A 2 10.84 2.44 6.22
CA LYS A 2 11.44 2.22 7.55
C LYS A 2 10.44 1.56 8.50
N LYS A 3 10.90 0.90 9.56
CA LYS A 3 10.04 0.18 10.52
C LYS A 3 8.94 1.06 11.13
N LYS A 4 9.26 2.29 11.54
CA LYS A 4 8.30 3.24 12.13
C LYS A 4 7.12 3.57 11.20
N GLU A 5 7.39 3.65 9.90
CA GLU A 5 6.37 3.95 8.88
C GLU A 5 5.40 2.77 8.69
N ILE A 6 5.90 1.53 8.83
CA ILE A 6 5.09 0.32 8.78
C ILE A 6 4.15 0.25 9.98
N ASP A 7 4.63 0.59 11.17
CA ASP A 7 3.79 0.57 12.37
C ASP A 7 2.69 1.64 12.31
N LEU A 8 2.98 2.81 11.74
CA LEU A 8 1.97 3.82 11.44
C LEU A 8 0.93 3.34 10.40
N LEU A 9 1.33 2.56 9.41
CA LEU A 9 0.38 2.02 8.43
C LEU A 9 -0.63 1.06 9.06
N LYS A 10 -0.23 0.32 10.09
CA LYS A 10 -1.12 -0.62 10.78
C LYS A 10 -2.23 0.10 11.55
N THR A 11 -2.03 1.35 11.97
CA THR A 11 -3.05 2.11 12.72
C THR A 11 -4.10 2.76 11.82
N LYS A 12 -3.80 2.97 10.53
CA LYS A 12 -4.73 3.60 9.57
C LYS A 12 -5.96 2.76 9.25
N ASN A 13 -7.05 3.41 8.84
CA ASN A 13 -8.26 2.71 8.42
C ASN A 13 -8.10 2.08 7.02
N ILE A 14 -8.89 1.05 6.71
CA ILE A 14 -8.94 0.37 5.41
C ILE A 14 -9.16 1.34 4.26
N LEU A 15 -10.10 2.28 4.40
CA LEU A 15 -10.38 3.30 3.38
C LEU A 15 -9.17 4.21 3.11
N GLU A 16 -8.43 4.56 4.16
CA GLU A 16 -7.23 5.37 4.03
C GLU A 16 -6.12 4.59 3.34
N LEU A 17 -5.92 3.32 3.72
CA LEU A 17 -4.95 2.44 3.08
C LEU A 17 -5.25 2.25 1.59
N ASP A 18 -6.51 2.07 1.21
CA ASP A 18 -6.91 1.92 -0.18
C ASP A 18 -6.66 3.20 -0.99
N LYS A 19 -7.02 4.37 -0.43
CA LYS A 19 -6.71 5.67 -1.04
C LYS A 19 -5.20 5.84 -1.23
N GLN A 20 -4.39 5.50 -0.23
CA GLN A 20 -2.94 5.58 -0.32
C GLN A 20 -2.36 4.65 -1.38
N ILE A 21 -2.91 3.44 -1.53
CA ILE A 21 -2.51 2.51 -2.60
C ILE A 21 -2.83 3.11 -3.98
N ALA A 22 -4.01 3.70 -4.14
CA ALA A 22 -4.42 4.32 -5.39
C ALA A 22 -3.48 5.49 -5.78
N ASP A 23 -3.15 6.35 -4.81
CA ASP A 23 -2.25 7.48 -5.03
C ASP A 23 -0.82 7.00 -5.36
N LEU A 24 -0.30 6.01 -4.64
CA LEU A 24 1.02 5.43 -4.94
C LEU A 24 1.07 4.78 -6.34
N LYS A 25 -0.02 4.15 -6.79
CA LYS A 25 -0.11 3.59 -8.15
C LYS A 25 -0.10 4.68 -9.21
N LYS A 26 -0.83 5.79 -9.00
CA LYS A 26 -0.82 6.95 -9.90
C LYS A 26 0.57 7.56 -9.99
N GLU A 27 1.22 7.78 -8.85
CA GLU A 27 2.59 8.27 -8.81
C GLU A 27 3.55 7.34 -9.54
N MET A 28 3.39 6.01 -9.37
CA MET A 28 4.22 5.04 -10.08
C MET A 28 4.00 5.10 -11.59
N ALA A 29 2.77 5.30 -12.06
CA ALA A 29 2.47 5.46 -13.48
C ALA A 29 3.17 6.69 -14.06
N THR A 30 3.03 7.85 -13.40
CA THR A 30 3.72 9.09 -13.78
C THR A 30 5.24 8.92 -13.77
N PHE A 31 5.76 8.21 -12.76
CA PHE A 31 7.18 7.92 -12.64
C PHE A 31 7.69 7.08 -13.82
N LYS A 32 6.95 6.04 -14.22
CA LYS A 32 7.29 5.20 -15.38
C LYS A 32 7.32 6.01 -16.68
N ILE A 33 6.35 6.90 -16.88
CA ILE A 33 6.30 7.78 -18.06
C ILE A 33 7.50 8.72 -18.08
N ASN A 34 7.80 9.37 -16.95
CA ASN A 34 8.94 10.28 -16.88
C ASN A 34 10.29 9.55 -17.03
N LEU A 35 10.38 8.32 -16.54
CA LEU A 35 11.55 7.45 -16.74
C LEU A 35 11.71 7.07 -18.22
N SER A 36 10.63 6.67 -18.90
CA SER A 36 10.69 6.31 -20.34
C SER A 36 11.01 7.51 -21.22
N LEU A 37 10.59 8.71 -20.82
CA LEU A 37 10.94 9.97 -21.48
C LEU A 37 12.37 10.46 -21.15
N GLY A 38 13.14 9.73 -20.34
CA GLY A 38 14.49 10.12 -19.93
C GLY A 38 14.55 11.34 -18.99
N LYS A 39 13.40 11.83 -18.52
CA LYS A 39 13.31 12.98 -17.61
C LYS A 39 13.77 12.65 -16.20
N ILE A 40 13.80 11.37 -15.83
CA ILE A 40 14.22 10.89 -14.51
C ILE A 40 15.28 9.80 -14.69
N LYS A 41 16.42 9.96 -14.00
CA LYS A 41 17.50 8.96 -13.96
C LYS A 41 17.46 8.06 -12.72
N ASN A 42 16.64 8.39 -11.73
CA ASN A 42 16.60 7.67 -10.45
C ASN A 42 15.77 6.39 -10.53
N VAL A 43 16.31 5.35 -11.16
CA VAL A 43 15.64 4.04 -11.31
C VAL A 43 15.41 3.34 -9.96
N HIS A 44 16.27 3.62 -8.96
CA HIS A 44 16.17 2.99 -7.64
C HIS A 44 14.86 3.36 -6.92
N SER A 45 14.39 4.58 -7.11
CA SER A 45 13.12 5.03 -6.52
C SER A 45 11.90 4.25 -7.04
N LEU A 46 11.95 3.67 -8.25
CA LEU A 46 10.89 2.80 -8.77
C LEU A 46 10.83 1.45 -8.03
N ALA A 47 11.98 0.88 -7.67
CA ALA A 47 12.02 -0.35 -6.86
C ALA A 47 11.47 -0.07 -5.45
N GLN A 48 11.83 1.07 -4.87
CA GLN A 48 11.35 1.50 -3.57
C GLN A 48 9.82 1.71 -3.55
N LYS A 49 9.27 2.44 -4.54
CA LYS A 49 7.81 2.63 -4.68
C LYS A 49 7.05 1.32 -4.85
N ARG A 50 7.58 0.36 -5.62
CA ARG A 50 6.98 -1.00 -5.76
C ARG A 50 6.92 -1.73 -4.42
N LYS A 51 8.01 -1.69 -3.65
CA LYS A 51 8.06 -2.29 -2.31
C LYS A 51 7.06 -1.64 -1.37
N ASP A 52 6.95 -0.32 -1.40
CA ASP A 52 6.02 0.41 -0.54
C ASP A 52 4.56 0.06 -0.88
N ILE A 53 4.19 -0.01 -2.17
CA ILE A 53 2.84 -0.48 -2.59
C ILE A 53 2.56 -1.89 -2.06
N ALA A 54 3.51 -2.82 -2.20
CA ALA A 54 3.33 -4.21 -1.74
C ALA A 54 3.10 -4.29 -0.22
N ILE A 55 3.80 -3.46 0.56
CA ILE A 55 3.61 -3.37 2.01
C ILE A 55 2.19 -2.88 2.34
N HIS A 56 1.72 -1.80 1.70
CA HIS A 56 0.36 -1.28 1.93
C HIS A 56 -0.71 -2.32 1.58
N MET A 57 -0.56 -3.00 0.43
CA MET A 57 -1.48 -4.07 0.03
C MET A 57 -1.50 -5.23 1.03
N THR A 58 -0.34 -5.60 1.57
CA THR A 58 -0.23 -6.67 2.57
C THR A 58 -0.96 -6.30 3.86
N ILE A 59 -0.76 -5.08 4.35
CA ILE A 59 -1.42 -4.59 5.57
C ILE A 59 -2.94 -4.50 5.36
N LEU A 60 -3.38 -3.99 4.21
CA LEU A 60 -4.79 -3.95 3.84
C LEU A 60 -5.41 -5.35 3.86
N ARG A 61 -4.74 -6.33 3.23
CA ARG A 61 -5.21 -7.72 3.20
C ARG A 61 -5.31 -8.31 4.61
N ILE A 62 -4.30 -8.12 5.46
CA ILE A 62 -4.32 -8.59 6.85
C ILE A 62 -5.51 -7.99 7.61
N LYS A 63 -5.80 -6.70 7.42
CA LYS A 63 -6.95 -6.05 8.06
C LYS A 63 -8.29 -6.61 7.57
N LEU A 64 -8.45 -6.77 6.26
CA LEU A 64 -9.67 -7.33 5.68
C LEU A 64 -9.94 -8.76 6.18
N GLU A 65 -8.91 -9.60 6.26
CA GLU A 65 -9.04 -10.96 6.81
C GLU A 65 -9.38 -10.92 8.32
N ALA A 66 -8.80 -10.00 9.08
CA ALA A 66 -9.16 -9.82 10.49
C ALA A 66 -10.62 -9.38 10.69
N GLU A 67 -11.17 -8.52 9.83
CA GLU A 67 -12.59 -8.14 9.88
C GLU A 67 -13.52 -9.30 9.55
N LYS A 68 -13.22 -10.07 8.50
CA LYS A 68 -13.99 -11.29 8.15
C LYS A 68 -14.07 -12.27 9.31
N THR A 69 -12.97 -12.49 10.04
CA THR A 69 -12.97 -13.41 11.19
C THR A 69 -13.80 -12.93 12.37
N LYS A 70 -14.08 -11.62 12.48
CA LYS A 70 -14.96 -11.07 13.52
C LYS A 70 -16.43 -11.29 13.17
N GLU A 71 -16.81 -11.09 11.92
CA GLU A 71 -18.19 -11.27 11.45
C GLU A 71 -18.66 -12.73 11.60
N VAL A 72 -17.79 -13.69 11.32
CA VAL A 72 -18.12 -15.13 11.44
C VAL A 72 -18.41 -15.56 12.87
N LYS A 73 -17.80 -14.94 13.89
CA LYS A 73 -17.98 -15.32 15.31
C LYS A 73 -19.27 -14.78 15.94
N VAL A 74 -19.91 -13.78 15.34
CA VAL A 74 -21.15 -13.18 15.86
C VAL A 74 -22.39 -13.95 15.39
N GLY A 75 -22.29 -14.69 14.27
CA GLY A 75 -23.39 -15.48 13.71
C GLY A 75 -23.50 -16.92 14.21
N THR A 76 -22.81 -17.31 15.29
CA THR A 76 -22.79 -18.69 15.81
C THR A 76 -23.23 -18.83 17.27
N LEU A 77 -24.10 -17.95 17.74
CA LEU A 77 -24.75 -18.04 19.06
C LEU A 77 -26.26 -18.10 18.92
#